data_AF-A0A822C137-F1
#
_entry.id   AF-A0A822C137-F1
#
_cell.length_a   1.000
_cell.length_b   1.000
_cell.length_c   1.000
_cell.angle_alpha   90.00
_cell.angle_beta   90.00
_cell.angle_gamma   90.00
#
_symmetry.space_group_name_H-M   'P 1'
#
loop_
_entity.id
_entity.type
_entity.pdbx_description
1 polymer ?
#
loop_
_entity_poly.entity_id
_entity_poly.type
_entity_poly.pdbx_seq_one_letter_code
_entity_poly.pdbx_strand_id
1 'polypeptide(L)'
;PGFEREINRHRNHSIHRPNNKHTQDTIDTGSTSNILYHFSSNGAGGLVLTGPTKVYVIFYGTWTSTQINPTLVFISNIGSTSWYNIEKTYYSQATSTSSQLPISGPLTLGGAWTLSYIFGTSIQGTNIPDALKSYITSGALPNDPHGLYLWLTSPDVIEKSPMGGQFKSDYCGYHVNFMIGNTPYFYGFIGNPGKTSGTGCDPSWINSNVSPNGDIGVDAMVSCIGHEIVEAVSDALGDAWFDSDGEENADKW
;
A
#
# COMPACT_ATOMS: atom_id res chain seq x y z
N PRO A 1 6.17 5.19 -15.04
CA PRO A 1 6.52 6.39 -14.25
C PRO A 1 6.06 6.32 -12.79
N GLY A 2 4.77 6.01 -12.50
CA GLY A 2 4.26 5.88 -11.13
C GLY A 2 4.90 4.71 -10.35
N PHE A 3 4.84 3.50 -10.90
CA PHE A 3 5.48 2.30 -10.31
C PHE A 3 6.98 2.48 -9.99
N GLU A 4 7.69 3.26 -10.79
CA GLU A 4 9.11 3.55 -10.59
C GLU A 4 9.37 4.43 -9.40
N ARG A 5 8.55 5.47 -9.23
CA ARG A 5 8.65 6.36 -8.09
C ARG A 5 8.38 5.59 -6.82
N GLU A 6 7.36 4.76 -6.83
CA GLU A 6 6.93 4.03 -5.65
C GLU A 6 7.96 3.03 -5.13
N ILE A 7 8.47 2.15 -5.99
CA ILE A 7 9.49 1.18 -5.57
C ILE A 7 10.76 1.89 -5.09
N ASN A 8 11.09 3.06 -5.65
CA ASN A 8 12.24 3.83 -5.20
C ASN A 8 12.01 4.54 -3.86
N ARG A 9 10.78 4.98 -3.55
CA ARG A 9 10.39 5.52 -2.23
C ARG A 9 10.59 4.46 -1.15
N HIS A 10 9.99 3.27 -1.29
CA HIS A 10 10.10 2.23 -0.27
C HIS A 10 11.53 1.68 -0.07
N ARG A 11 12.40 1.72 -1.09
CA ARG A 11 13.83 1.38 -0.92
C ARG A 11 14.58 2.38 -0.04
N ASN A 12 14.14 3.64 -0.05
CA ASN A 12 14.80 4.73 0.66
C ASN A 12 14.25 4.95 2.07
N HIS A 13 13.03 4.48 2.35
CA HIS A 13 12.34 4.75 3.58
C HIS A 13 12.64 3.79 4.76
N SER A 14 12.65 4.31 5.99
CA SER A 14 13.23 3.64 7.17
C SER A 14 12.27 2.67 7.90
N ILE A 15 10.96 2.69 7.64
CA ILE A 15 9.99 1.80 8.33
C ILE A 15 10.07 0.36 7.78
N HIS A 16 10.72 0.13 6.63
CA HIS A 16 10.75 -1.15 5.93
C HIS A 16 12.11 -1.55 5.31
N ARG A 17 13.22 -0.93 5.77
CA ARG A 17 14.57 -1.28 5.30
C ARG A 17 15.08 -2.62 5.87
N PRO A 18 15.43 -3.61 5.05
CA PRO A 18 15.87 -4.92 5.55
C PRO A 18 17.31 -4.95 6.10
N ASN A 19 18.05 -3.83 6.09
CA ASN A 19 19.48 -3.82 6.43
C ASN A 19 19.98 -2.64 7.28
N ASN A 20 19.12 -1.73 7.73
CA ASN A 20 19.55 -0.82 8.80
C ASN A 20 19.27 -1.50 10.14
N LYS A 21 20.34 -2.01 10.76
CA LYS A 21 20.32 -2.30 12.19
C LYS A 21 19.78 -1.05 12.89
N HIS A 22 18.71 -1.19 13.67
CA HIS A 22 18.38 -0.25 14.73
C HIS A 22 19.54 -0.25 15.74
N THR A 23 20.64 0.41 15.39
CA THR A 23 21.67 0.82 16.33
C THR A 23 21.47 2.30 16.53
N GLN A 24 20.81 2.62 17.65
CA GLN A 24 20.42 3.93 18.15
C GLN A 24 19.16 4.53 17.51
N ASP A 25 18.20 4.85 18.38
CA ASP A 25 17.28 5.98 18.21
C ASP A 25 18.10 7.28 18.08
N THR A 26 18.85 7.43 16.99
CA THR A 26 19.16 8.76 16.51
C THR A 26 17.88 9.26 15.88
N ILE A 27 17.22 10.21 16.54
CA ILE A 27 16.26 11.11 15.92
C ILE A 27 16.89 11.52 14.59
N ASP A 28 16.35 11.02 13.48
CA ASP A 28 16.80 11.44 12.17
C ASP A 28 16.38 12.90 12.03
N THR A 29 17.32 13.82 12.23
CA THR A 29 17.10 15.27 12.11
C THR A 29 17.04 15.68 10.64
N GLY A 30 16.52 14.82 9.77
CA GLY A 30 17.04 14.66 8.41
C GLY A 30 16.03 14.58 7.26
N SER A 31 14.79 15.03 7.42
CA SER A 31 14.06 15.69 6.32
C SER A 31 12.89 16.52 6.87
N THR A 32 13.14 17.80 7.08
CA THR A 32 12.15 18.80 7.53
C THR A 32 11.22 19.27 6.41
N SER A 33 11.04 18.47 5.36
CA SER A 33 10.24 18.82 4.21
C SER A 33 8.76 18.53 4.52
N ASN A 34 7.93 19.55 4.32
CA ASN A 34 6.48 19.40 4.48
C ASN A 34 5.92 18.51 3.36
N ILE A 35 4.90 17.72 3.67
CA ILE A 35 4.06 17.08 2.65
C ILE A 35 3.29 18.19 1.93
N LEU A 36 3.45 18.29 0.62
CA LEU A 36 2.86 19.35 -0.22
C LEU A 36 1.95 18.74 -1.28
N TYR A 37 0.92 19.48 -1.67
CA TYR A 37 0.09 19.14 -2.81
C TYR A 37 0.75 19.59 -4.11
N HIS A 38 0.84 18.69 -5.09
CA HIS A 38 1.53 18.92 -6.35
C HIS A 38 0.56 19.12 -7.52
N PHE A 39 1.02 19.93 -8.47
CA PHE A 39 0.40 20.12 -9.77
C PHE A 39 1.35 19.65 -10.86
N SER A 40 0.81 19.00 -11.88
CA SER A 40 1.53 18.67 -13.10
C SER A 40 1.94 19.93 -13.88
N SER A 41 2.81 19.75 -14.88
CA SER A 41 3.30 20.83 -15.73
C SER A 41 2.22 21.54 -16.56
N ASN A 42 1.07 20.89 -16.79
CA ASN A 42 -0.09 21.51 -17.43
C ASN A 42 -1.09 22.13 -16.43
N GLY A 43 -0.72 22.21 -15.14
CA GLY A 43 -1.50 22.86 -14.09
C GLY A 43 -2.66 22.02 -13.54
N ALA A 44 -2.72 20.73 -13.86
CA ALA A 44 -3.68 19.81 -13.27
C ALA A 44 -3.18 19.36 -11.88
N GLY A 45 -4.05 19.36 -10.88
CA GLY A 45 -3.68 18.84 -9.56
C GLY A 45 -3.64 17.32 -9.54
N GLY A 46 -2.78 16.76 -8.67
CA GLY A 46 -2.67 15.32 -8.48
C GLY A 46 -3.95 14.66 -7.96
N LEU A 47 -4.07 13.35 -8.20
CA LEU A 47 -5.28 12.59 -7.92
C LEU A 47 -5.32 12.11 -6.46
N VAL A 48 -6.44 12.40 -5.79
CA VAL A 48 -6.77 11.94 -4.44
C VAL A 48 -8.10 11.19 -4.49
N LEU A 49 -8.22 10.06 -3.79
CA LEU A 49 -9.47 9.29 -3.70
C LEU A 49 -10.44 9.97 -2.71
N THR A 50 -11.14 11.00 -3.20
CA THR A 50 -11.96 11.88 -2.34
C THR A 50 -13.34 11.33 -1.98
N GLY A 51 -13.87 10.42 -2.79
CA GLY A 51 -15.18 9.78 -2.60
C GLY A 51 -15.12 8.51 -1.74
N PRO A 52 -16.23 7.77 -1.59
CA PRO A 52 -16.23 6.47 -0.93
C PRO A 52 -15.25 5.51 -1.61
N THR A 53 -14.34 4.93 -0.83
CA THR A 53 -13.33 3.99 -1.32
C THR A 53 -13.61 2.59 -0.76
N LYS A 54 -13.70 1.62 -1.66
CA LYS A 54 -13.81 0.21 -1.31
C LYS A 54 -12.46 -0.47 -1.45
N VAL A 55 -12.06 -1.21 -0.43
CA VAL A 55 -10.86 -2.04 -0.45
C VAL A 55 -11.26 -3.47 -0.83
N TYR A 56 -10.73 -3.97 -1.95
CA TYR A 56 -10.92 -5.34 -2.42
C TYR A 56 -9.66 -6.14 -2.14
N VAL A 57 -9.76 -7.21 -1.35
CA VAL A 57 -8.58 -7.95 -0.89
C VAL A 57 -8.41 -9.25 -1.67
N ILE A 58 -7.23 -9.48 -2.21
CA ILE A 58 -6.86 -10.70 -2.94
C ILE A 58 -5.76 -11.39 -2.16
N PHE A 59 -6.09 -12.49 -1.48
CA PHE A 59 -5.13 -13.37 -0.81
C PHE A 59 -4.55 -14.38 -1.80
N TYR A 60 -3.32 -14.15 -2.24
CA TYR A 60 -2.60 -15.01 -3.16
C TYR A 60 -1.72 -16.02 -2.40
N GLY A 61 -1.86 -17.30 -2.74
CA GLY A 61 -1.14 -18.42 -2.11
C GLY A 61 -1.95 -19.14 -1.04
N THR A 62 -1.27 -19.75 -0.07
CA THR A 62 -1.93 -20.56 0.98
C THR A 62 -2.23 -19.72 2.22
N TRP A 63 -3.50 -19.66 2.60
CA TRP A 63 -3.99 -18.87 3.72
C TRP A 63 -4.94 -19.66 4.60
N THR A 64 -4.76 -19.55 5.91
CA THR A 64 -5.72 -20.06 6.91
C THR A 64 -6.72 -18.98 7.30
N SER A 65 -7.90 -19.37 7.78
CA SER A 65 -8.89 -18.39 8.29
C SER A 65 -8.32 -17.53 9.42
N THR A 66 -7.45 -18.09 10.26
CA THR A 66 -6.76 -17.35 11.34
C THR A 66 -5.79 -16.30 10.82
N GLN A 67 -5.28 -16.46 9.60
CA GLN A 67 -4.42 -15.46 8.95
C GLN A 67 -5.23 -14.40 8.18
N ILE A 68 -6.36 -14.81 7.59
CA ILE A 68 -7.24 -13.90 6.83
C ILE A 68 -8.00 -12.95 7.75
N ASN A 69 -8.55 -13.47 8.86
CA ASN A 69 -9.49 -12.73 9.69
C ASN A 69 -8.92 -11.42 10.28
N PRO A 70 -7.70 -11.37 10.83
CA PRO A 70 -7.15 -10.12 11.38
C PRO A 70 -7.08 -9.01 10.32
N THR A 71 -6.65 -9.33 9.11
CA THR A 71 -6.58 -8.39 7.99
C THR A 71 -7.95 -7.86 7.59
N LEU A 72 -8.95 -8.74 7.48
CA LEU A 72 -10.31 -8.31 7.12
C LEU A 72 -10.96 -7.47 8.23
N VAL A 73 -10.73 -7.82 9.49
CA VAL A 73 -11.19 -7.03 10.64
C VAL A 73 -10.55 -5.65 10.62
N PHE A 74 -9.24 -5.55 10.41
CA PHE A 74 -8.55 -4.28 10.32
C PHE A 74 -9.13 -3.39 9.20
N ILE A 75 -9.17 -3.89 7.97
CA ILE A 75 -9.67 -3.13 6.80
C ILE A 75 -11.14 -2.71 6.97
N SER A 76 -11.97 -3.56 7.59
CA SER A 76 -13.38 -3.24 7.84
C SER A 76 -13.58 -2.10 8.84
N ASN A 77 -12.60 -1.84 9.71
CA ASN A 77 -12.74 -0.89 10.82
C ASN A 77 -11.86 0.35 10.67
N ILE A 78 -10.73 0.29 9.95
CA ILE A 78 -9.73 1.37 9.87
C ILE A 78 -10.35 2.71 9.44
N GLY A 79 -11.27 2.68 8.46
CA GLY A 79 -11.95 3.87 7.93
C GLY A 79 -12.82 4.63 8.94
N SER A 80 -13.13 4.02 10.09
CA SER A 80 -13.91 4.63 11.18
C SER A 80 -13.04 5.18 12.32
N THR A 81 -11.72 4.99 12.25
CA THR A 81 -10.81 5.37 13.33
C THR A 81 -10.50 6.87 13.32
N SER A 82 -10.12 7.41 14.48
CA SER A 82 -9.58 8.78 14.57
C SER A 82 -8.26 8.93 13.82
N TRP A 83 -7.48 7.85 13.70
CA TRP A 83 -6.24 7.82 12.93
C TRP A 83 -6.52 8.03 11.45
N TYR A 84 -7.45 7.26 10.86
CA TYR A 84 -7.83 7.46 9.46
C TYR A 84 -8.50 8.81 9.19
N ASN A 85 -9.13 9.44 10.19
CA ASN A 85 -9.69 10.79 10.01
C ASN A 85 -8.62 11.86 9.74
N ILE A 86 -7.32 11.59 9.96
CA ILE A 86 -6.23 12.46 9.53
C ILE A 86 -6.25 12.59 8.00
N GLU A 87 -6.57 11.53 7.26
CA GLU A 87 -6.65 11.55 5.79
C GLU A 87 -7.64 12.60 5.27
N LYS A 88 -8.65 12.97 6.06
CA LYS A 88 -9.64 13.98 5.68
C LYS A 88 -9.05 15.40 5.60
N THR A 89 -7.80 15.62 6.03
CA THR A 89 -7.09 16.88 5.80
C THR A 89 -6.44 16.97 4.42
N TYR A 90 -6.26 15.84 3.74
CA TYR A 90 -5.74 15.77 2.37
C TYR A 90 -6.86 16.00 1.37
N TYR A 91 -6.52 16.60 0.23
CA TYR A 91 -7.50 17.02 -0.78
C TYR A 91 -6.97 16.89 -2.21
N SER A 92 -7.88 16.78 -3.18
CA SER A 92 -7.57 17.08 -4.58
C SER A 92 -8.00 18.51 -4.93
N GLN A 93 -7.34 19.10 -5.92
CA GLN A 93 -7.66 20.44 -6.40
C GLN A 93 -7.41 20.46 -7.92
N ALA A 94 -8.46 20.58 -8.74
CA ALA A 94 -8.33 20.39 -10.18
C ALA A 94 -7.30 21.32 -10.86
N THR A 95 -7.17 22.56 -10.37
CA THR A 95 -6.16 23.55 -10.75
C THR A 95 -5.79 24.38 -9.52
N SER A 96 -4.71 25.17 -9.57
CA SER A 96 -4.26 26.01 -8.45
C SER A 96 -5.28 27.06 -7.96
N THR A 97 -6.31 27.34 -8.77
CA THR A 97 -7.40 28.27 -8.45
C THR A 97 -8.73 27.58 -8.15
N SER A 98 -8.82 26.26 -8.34
CA SER A 98 -10.04 25.49 -8.09
C SER A 98 -10.29 25.34 -6.59
N SER A 99 -11.52 25.03 -6.19
CA SER A 99 -11.79 24.66 -4.80
C SER A 99 -11.13 23.33 -4.43
N GLN A 100 -10.68 23.22 -3.18
CA GLN A 100 -10.17 21.97 -2.63
C GLN A 100 -11.33 21.00 -2.37
N LEU A 101 -11.13 19.74 -2.74
CA LEU A 101 -12.04 18.64 -2.49
C LEU A 101 -11.35 17.66 -1.53
N PRO A 102 -11.64 17.69 -0.22
CA PRO A 102 -10.99 16.82 0.75
C PRO A 102 -11.45 15.36 0.62
N ILE A 103 -10.66 14.44 1.19
CA ILE A 103 -11.10 13.06 1.40
C ILE A 103 -12.36 13.08 2.28
N SER A 104 -13.46 12.58 1.73
CA SER A 104 -14.80 12.69 2.32
C SER A 104 -15.52 11.36 2.47
N GLY A 105 -15.15 10.36 1.68
CA GLY A 105 -15.81 9.06 1.66
C GLY A 105 -15.43 8.17 2.83
N PRO A 106 -16.33 7.26 3.24
CA PRO A 106 -15.92 6.17 4.12
C PRO A 106 -14.99 5.24 3.34
N LEU A 107 -13.96 4.73 4.03
CA LEU A 107 -13.18 3.59 3.57
C LEU A 107 -13.80 2.31 4.14
N THR A 108 -14.14 1.37 3.26
CA THR A 108 -14.87 0.15 3.63
C THR A 108 -14.30 -1.09 2.93
N LEU A 109 -14.47 -2.25 3.54
CA LEU A 109 -14.16 -3.52 2.87
C LEU A 109 -15.21 -3.78 1.77
N GLY A 110 -14.74 -3.88 0.52
CA GLY A 110 -15.57 -4.17 -0.66
C GLY A 110 -15.74 -5.66 -0.95
N GLY A 111 -14.81 -6.50 -0.49
CA GLY A 111 -14.84 -7.95 -0.64
C GLY A 111 -13.46 -8.58 -0.48
N ALA A 112 -13.41 -9.91 -0.39
CA ALA A 112 -12.18 -10.65 -0.27
C ALA A 112 -12.21 -11.94 -1.11
N TRP A 113 -11.09 -12.27 -1.74
CA TRP A 113 -10.92 -13.45 -2.60
C TRP A 113 -9.62 -14.16 -2.25
N THR A 114 -9.60 -15.48 -2.45
CA THR A 114 -8.39 -16.29 -2.36
C THR A 114 -8.02 -16.80 -3.74
N LEU A 115 -6.79 -16.59 -4.16
CA LEU A 115 -6.22 -17.13 -5.41
C LEU A 115 -5.10 -18.10 -5.05
N SER A 116 -5.18 -19.33 -5.59
CA SER A 116 -4.07 -20.28 -5.53
C SER A 116 -2.86 -19.76 -6.31
N TYR A 117 -1.74 -20.49 -6.28
CA TYR A 117 -0.49 -20.14 -6.95
C TYR A 117 -0.53 -20.15 -8.49
N ILE A 118 -1.40 -19.34 -9.10
CA ILE A 118 -1.59 -19.24 -10.55
C ILE A 118 -0.33 -18.75 -11.29
N PHE A 119 0.63 -18.15 -10.57
CA PHE A 119 1.95 -17.74 -11.05
C PHE A 119 3.11 -18.42 -10.28
N GLY A 120 2.82 -19.44 -9.47
CA GLY A 120 3.80 -20.05 -8.57
C GLY A 120 4.16 -19.18 -7.36
N THR A 121 5.26 -19.51 -6.68
CA THR A 121 5.74 -18.80 -5.47
C THR A 121 6.75 -17.69 -5.77
N SER A 122 7.15 -17.50 -7.02
CA SER A 122 8.04 -16.41 -7.44
C SER A 122 7.33 -15.61 -8.52
N ILE A 123 6.64 -14.54 -8.13
CA ILE A 123 5.86 -13.72 -9.04
C ILE A 123 6.65 -12.50 -9.49
N GLN A 124 6.43 -12.05 -10.73
CA GLN A 124 6.92 -10.77 -11.22
C GLN A 124 5.87 -9.69 -10.93
N GLY A 125 6.29 -8.46 -10.64
CA GLY A 125 5.35 -7.37 -10.35
C GLY A 125 4.39 -7.06 -11.49
N THR A 126 4.69 -7.45 -12.74
CA THR A 126 3.74 -7.38 -13.86
C THR A 126 2.60 -8.40 -13.79
N ASN A 127 2.78 -9.51 -13.06
CA ASN A 127 1.74 -10.54 -12.93
C ASN A 127 0.51 -10.03 -12.18
N ILE A 128 0.69 -9.14 -11.19
CA ILE A 128 -0.40 -8.59 -10.37
C ILE A 128 -1.37 -7.73 -11.20
N PRO A 129 -0.92 -6.65 -11.89
CA PRO A 129 -1.82 -5.82 -12.68
C PRO A 129 -2.42 -6.58 -13.87
N ASP A 130 -1.69 -7.53 -14.47
CA ASP A 130 -2.24 -8.40 -15.53
C ASP A 130 -3.37 -9.30 -15.00
N ALA A 131 -3.19 -9.88 -13.81
CA ALA A 131 -4.25 -10.64 -13.15
C ALA A 131 -5.44 -9.75 -12.82
N LEU A 132 -5.24 -8.65 -12.09
CA LEU A 132 -6.34 -7.74 -11.72
C LEU A 132 -7.13 -7.30 -12.95
N LYS A 133 -6.46 -6.90 -14.03
CA LYS A 133 -7.11 -6.56 -15.30
C LYS A 133 -7.94 -7.71 -15.86
N SER A 134 -7.39 -8.92 -15.90
CA SER A 134 -8.11 -10.12 -16.40
C SER A 134 -9.35 -10.45 -15.53
N TYR A 135 -9.20 -10.46 -14.22
CA TYR A 135 -10.29 -10.81 -13.30
C TYR A 135 -11.38 -9.72 -13.25
N ILE A 136 -11.02 -8.44 -13.35
CA ILE A 136 -11.98 -7.33 -13.44
C ILE A 136 -12.74 -7.39 -14.77
N THR A 137 -12.03 -7.56 -15.90
CA THR A 137 -12.68 -7.57 -17.23
C THR A 137 -13.54 -8.81 -17.49
N SER A 138 -13.24 -9.93 -16.85
CA SER A 138 -14.08 -11.14 -16.87
C SER A 138 -15.26 -11.10 -15.89
N GLY A 139 -15.31 -10.10 -14.98
CA GLY A 139 -16.34 -9.97 -13.94
C GLY A 139 -16.13 -10.87 -12.71
N ALA A 140 -14.97 -11.51 -12.58
CA ALA A 140 -14.60 -12.30 -11.41
C ALA A 140 -14.21 -11.44 -10.19
N LEU A 141 -13.72 -10.22 -10.44
CA LEU A 141 -13.56 -9.16 -9.46
C LEU A 141 -14.49 -7.98 -9.79
N PRO A 142 -14.91 -7.17 -8.80
CA PRO A 142 -15.70 -5.98 -9.04
C PRO A 142 -15.00 -5.04 -10.01
N ASN A 143 -15.76 -4.43 -10.93
CA ASN A 143 -15.30 -3.35 -11.79
C ASN A 143 -15.54 -2.02 -11.07
N ASP A 144 -14.51 -1.52 -10.37
CA ASP A 144 -14.59 -0.33 -9.53
C ASP A 144 -13.34 0.54 -9.71
N PRO A 145 -13.39 1.57 -10.58
CA PRO A 145 -12.25 2.48 -10.80
C PRO A 145 -12.01 3.44 -9.62
N HIS A 146 -12.84 3.40 -8.57
CA HIS A 146 -12.64 4.13 -7.32
C HIS A 146 -12.24 3.20 -6.16
N GLY A 147 -12.07 1.91 -6.45
CA GLY A 147 -11.64 0.91 -5.50
C GLY A 147 -10.12 0.78 -5.42
N LEU A 148 -9.66 0.30 -4.27
CA LEU A 148 -8.28 -0.09 -4.03
C LEU A 148 -8.20 -1.61 -3.94
N TYR A 149 -7.44 -2.23 -4.85
CA TYR A 149 -7.28 -3.70 -4.89
C TYR A 149 -5.98 -4.09 -4.17
N LEU A 150 -6.07 -4.65 -2.97
CA LEU A 150 -4.89 -5.09 -2.23
C LEU A 150 -4.56 -6.55 -2.55
N TRP A 151 -3.38 -6.78 -3.11
CA TRP A 151 -2.80 -8.09 -3.39
C TRP A 151 -1.88 -8.52 -2.24
N LEU A 152 -2.35 -9.48 -1.45
CA LEU A 152 -1.69 -9.98 -0.27
C LEU A 152 -1.09 -11.35 -0.53
N THR A 153 0.22 -11.54 -0.38
CA THR A 153 0.85 -12.85 -0.66
C THR A 153 1.16 -13.66 0.59
N SER A 154 0.97 -14.98 0.53
CA SER A 154 1.35 -15.90 1.61
C SER A 154 2.87 -15.88 1.86
N PRO A 155 3.36 -16.33 3.04
CA PRO A 155 4.76 -16.16 3.44
C PRO A 155 5.83 -16.78 2.53
N ASP A 156 5.43 -17.78 1.76
CA ASP A 156 6.27 -18.55 0.83
C ASP A 156 6.38 -17.91 -0.56
N VAL A 157 5.66 -16.82 -0.81
CA VAL A 157 5.69 -16.10 -2.09
C VAL A 157 6.69 -14.94 -2.03
N ILE A 158 7.51 -14.82 -3.07
CA ILE A 158 8.39 -13.68 -3.31
C ILE A 158 7.94 -12.94 -4.57
N GLU A 159 7.63 -11.66 -4.42
CA GLU A 159 7.42 -10.75 -5.54
C GLU A 159 8.74 -10.10 -5.94
N LYS A 160 8.97 -10.01 -7.25
CA LYS A 160 10.13 -9.36 -7.86
C LYS A 160 9.65 -8.24 -8.74
N SER A 161 10.00 -7.02 -8.34
CA SER A 161 9.55 -5.84 -9.04
C SER A 161 10.21 -5.80 -10.43
N PRO A 162 9.47 -5.43 -11.50
CA PRO A 162 10.02 -5.28 -12.84
C PRO A 162 11.13 -4.21 -12.92
N MET A 163 11.33 -3.45 -11.86
CA MET A 163 12.33 -2.38 -11.73
C MET A 163 13.52 -2.75 -10.85
N GLY A 164 13.65 -4.05 -10.57
CA GLY A 164 14.59 -4.58 -9.60
C GLY A 164 14.03 -4.53 -8.20
N GLY A 165 14.71 -5.21 -7.29
CA GLY A 165 14.29 -5.36 -5.91
C GLY A 165 13.22 -6.41 -5.72
N GLN A 166 13.21 -6.99 -4.52
CA GLN A 166 12.33 -8.09 -4.15
C GLN A 166 11.72 -7.84 -2.77
N PHE A 167 10.51 -8.36 -2.60
CA PHE A 167 9.88 -8.47 -1.31
C PHE A 167 10.85 -9.09 -0.27
N LYS A 168 10.86 -8.56 0.96
CA LYS A 168 11.77 -8.87 2.09
C LYS A 168 13.20 -8.34 1.97
N SER A 169 13.62 -7.82 0.82
CA SER A 169 14.96 -7.24 0.62
C SER A 169 14.96 -5.77 0.27
N ASP A 170 13.89 -5.29 -0.37
CA ASP A 170 13.81 -3.92 -0.88
C ASP A 170 12.53 -3.19 -0.46
N TYR A 171 11.44 -3.93 -0.25
CA TYR A 171 10.14 -3.38 0.16
C TYR A 171 9.29 -4.46 0.85
N CYS A 172 8.27 -4.01 1.56
CA CYS A 172 7.30 -4.85 2.28
C CYS A 172 5.90 -4.74 1.67
N GLY A 173 5.59 -3.55 1.15
CA GLY A 173 4.45 -3.27 0.30
C GLY A 173 4.77 -2.13 -0.67
N TYR A 174 3.77 -1.81 -1.48
CA TYR A 174 3.71 -0.60 -2.29
C TYR A 174 2.29 -0.38 -2.79
N HIS A 175 1.96 0.84 -3.21
CA HIS A 175 0.73 1.13 -3.93
C HIS A 175 0.99 1.75 -5.31
N VAL A 176 0.15 1.43 -6.30
CA VAL A 176 0.34 1.94 -7.66
C VAL A 176 -0.92 1.80 -8.49
N ASN A 177 -0.95 2.49 -9.63
CA ASN A 177 -2.03 2.39 -10.59
C ASN A 177 -1.73 1.43 -11.76
N PHE A 178 -2.80 0.97 -12.40
CA PHE A 178 -2.77 0.28 -13.70
C PHE A 178 -3.95 0.77 -14.55
N MET A 179 -3.94 0.42 -15.85
CA MET A 179 -4.93 0.91 -16.80
C MET A 179 -5.80 -0.22 -17.37
N ILE A 180 -7.12 -0.03 -17.30
CA ILE A 180 -8.08 -0.79 -18.10
C ILE A 180 -8.67 0.18 -19.14
N GLY A 181 -8.25 0.02 -20.40
CA GLY A 181 -8.50 1.04 -21.42
C GLY A 181 -7.84 2.37 -21.03
N ASN A 182 -8.63 3.44 -20.98
CA ASN A 182 -8.17 4.78 -20.57
C ASN A 182 -8.56 5.13 -19.13
N THR A 183 -9.03 4.15 -18.33
CA THR A 183 -9.43 4.36 -16.94
C THR A 183 -8.35 3.83 -16.00
N PRO A 184 -7.83 4.66 -15.08
CA PRO A 184 -6.92 4.19 -14.05
C PRO A 184 -7.67 3.38 -12.98
N TYR A 185 -6.98 2.36 -12.46
CA TYR A 185 -7.37 1.54 -11.33
C TYR A 185 -6.19 1.49 -10.35
N PHE A 186 -6.46 1.29 -9.08
CA PHE A 186 -5.47 1.40 -8.01
C PHE A 186 -5.29 0.06 -7.31
N TYR A 187 -4.06 -0.36 -7.10
CA TYR A 187 -3.78 -1.58 -6.36
C TYR A 187 -2.59 -1.38 -5.43
N GLY A 188 -2.52 -2.21 -4.40
CA GLY A 188 -1.34 -2.32 -3.55
C GLY A 188 -0.86 -3.74 -3.47
N PHE A 189 0.44 -3.94 -3.30
CA PHE A 189 1.04 -5.21 -2.94
C PHE A 189 1.43 -5.16 -1.47
N ILE A 190 1.14 -6.21 -0.71
CA ILE A 190 1.69 -6.40 0.65
C ILE A 190 2.10 -7.86 0.79
N GLY A 191 3.38 -8.09 1.05
CA GLY A 191 3.91 -9.42 1.26
C GLY A 191 3.83 -9.85 2.73
N ASN A 192 3.43 -11.09 2.99
CA ASN A 192 3.54 -11.66 4.33
C ASN A 192 5.00 -12.01 4.64
N PRO A 193 5.67 -11.34 5.60
CA PRO A 193 7.07 -11.64 5.90
C PRO A 193 7.19 -13.03 6.56
N GLY A 194 6.12 -13.52 7.20
CA GLY A 194 6.18 -14.65 8.09
C GLY A 194 6.97 -14.32 9.36
N LYS A 195 7.48 -15.35 10.03
CA LYS A 195 8.38 -15.19 11.19
C LYS A 195 9.85 -15.15 10.75
N THR A 196 10.19 -14.25 9.83
CA THR A 196 11.57 -14.15 9.30
C THR A 196 12.29 -12.96 9.88
N SER A 197 12.98 -13.19 11.00
CA SER A 197 13.77 -12.13 11.66
C SER A 197 14.79 -11.51 10.71
N GLY A 198 14.79 -10.18 10.61
CA GLY A 198 15.81 -9.42 9.90
C GLY A 198 15.48 -9.08 8.45
N THR A 199 14.20 -9.18 8.06
CA THR A 199 13.75 -8.69 6.75
C THR A 199 13.32 -7.23 6.77
N GLY A 200 13.29 -6.55 7.92
CA GLY A 200 12.76 -5.18 8.04
C GLY A 200 11.25 -5.05 7.81
N CYS A 201 10.61 -6.08 7.26
CA CYS A 201 9.17 -6.19 7.07
C CYS A 201 8.43 -6.77 8.27
N ASP A 202 9.15 -7.26 9.28
CA ASP A 202 8.62 -7.80 10.53
C ASP A 202 9.23 -7.07 11.73
N PRO A 203 8.54 -7.05 12.89
CA PRO A 203 9.07 -6.44 14.10
C PRO A 203 10.47 -6.96 14.43
N SER A 204 11.35 -6.07 14.89
CA SER A 204 12.70 -6.45 15.31
C SER A 204 12.65 -7.57 16.37
N TRP A 205 13.78 -8.27 16.54
CA TRP A 205 13.93 -9.38 17.49
C TRP A 205 13.46 -9.09 18.93
N ILE A 206 13.38 -7.81 19.33
CA ILE A 206 12.90 -7.38 20.64
C ILE A 206 11.38 -7.57 20.77
N ASN A 207 10.63 -7.37 19.69
CA ASN A 207 9.17 -7.48 19.64
C ASN A 207 8.68 -8.75 18.93
N SER A 208 9.59 -9.59 18.40
CA SER A 208 9.25 -10.80 17.64
C SER A 208 8.68 -11.96 18.47
N ASN A 209 8.45 -11.77 19.77
CA ASN A 209 7.80 -12.74 20.65
C ASN A 209 6.40 -12.31 21.12
N VAL A 210 5.94 -11.11 20.75
CA VAL A 210 4.63 -10.58 21.11
C VAL A 210 3.87 -10.23 19.85
N SER A 211 2.74 -10.87 19.63
CA SER A 211 1.90 -10.71 18.44
C SER A 211 0.44 -10.67 18.89
N PRO A 212 -0.30 -9.56 18.67
CA PRO A 212 -1.70 -9.44 19.03
C PRO A 212 -2.59 -10.57 18.51
N ASN A 213 -2.29 -11.12 17.33
CA ASN A 213 -3.09 -12.18 16.71
C ASN A 213 -2.41 -13.55 16.69
N GLY A 214 -1.25 -13.71 17.33
CA GLY A 214 -0.48 -14.95 17.37
C GLY A 214 0.21 -15.33 16.05
N ASP A 215 0.15 -14.46 15.02
CA ASP A 215 0.88 -14.57 13.76
C ASP A 215 1.60 -13.25 13.48
N ILE A 216 2.91 -13.23 13.72
CA ILE A 216 3.77 -12.03 13.57
C ILE A 216 3.77 -11.53 12.13
N GLY A 217 3.69 -12.44 11.16
CA GLY A 217 3.70 -12.06 9.75
C GLY A 217 2.44 -11.31 9.37
N VAL A 218 1.29 -11.81 9.81
CA VAL A 218 -0.01 -11.14 9.60
C VAL A 218 -0.08 -9.81 10.36
N ASP A 219 0.44 -9.75 11.59
CA ASP A 219 0.44 -8.50 12.36
C ASP A 219 1.34 -7.43 11.72
N ALA A 220 2.48 -7.84 11.17
CA ALA A 220 3.34 -6.94 10.41
C ALA A 220 2.65 -6.44 9.14
N MET A 221 1.95 -7.34 8.43
CA MET A 221 1.16 -6.96 7.26
C MET A 221 0.08 -5.94 7.59
N VAL A 222 -0.59 -6.04 8.74
CA VAL A 222 -1.64 -5.06 9.13
C VAL A 222 -1.06 -3.64 9.20
N SER A 223 0.17 -3.48 9.70
CA SER A 223 0.87 -2.19 9.70
C SER A 223 1.12 -1.69 8.28
N CYS A 224 1.67 -2.55 7.41
CA CYS A 224 1.92 -2.21 6.01
C CYS A 224 0.62 -1.89 5.25
N ILE A 225 -0.45 -2.66 5.45
CA ILE A 225 -1.78 -2.37 4.87
C ILE A 225 -2.28 -0.99 5.29
N GLY A 226 -2.08 -0.60 6.55
CA GLY A 226 -2.42 0.74 7.03
C GLY A 226 -1.68 1.83 6.26
N HIS A 227 -0.36 1.68 6.14
CA HIS A 227 0.55 2.57 5.40
C HIS A 227 0.12 2.69 3.92
N GLU A 228 0.04 1.57 3.20
CA GLU A 228 -0.32 1.56 1.78
C GLU A 228 -1.74 2.10 1.52
N ILE A 229 -2.68 1.91 2.45
CA ILE A 229 -4.03 2.45 2.30
C ILE A 229 -4.03 3.98 2.34
N VAL A 230 -3.34 4.58 3.32
CA VAL A 230 -3.39 6.04 3.51
C VAL A 230 -2.59 6.77 2.43
N GLU A 231 -1.53 6.16 1.93
CA GLU A 231 -0.77 6.67 0.79
C GLU A 231 -1.61 6.53 -0.49
N ALA A 232 -2.19 5.35 -0.76
CA ALA A 232 -3.01 5.18 -1.97
C ALA A 232 -4.25 6.09 -2.05
N VAL A 233 -4.84 6.50 -0.92
CA VAL A 233 -5.98 7.44 -0.94
C VAL A 233 -5.53 8.89 -1.08
N SER A 234 -4.36 9.25 -0.54
CA SER A 234 -3.83 10.61 -0.55
C SER A 234 -2.97 10.91 -1.80
N ASP A 235 -2.34 9.90 -2.40
CA ASP A 235 -1.47 10.03 -3.58
C ASP A 235 -1.69 8.90 -4.61
N ALA A 236 -2.93 8.71 -5.06
CA ALA A 236 -3.36 7.56 -5.85
C ALA A 236 -2.57 7.30 -7.16
N LEU A 237 -1.90 8.31 -7.73
CA LEU A 237 -1.09 8.21 -8.95
C LEU A 237 0.40 8.50 -8.72
N GLY A 238 0.83 8.76 -7.48
CA GLY A 238 2.18 9.25 -7.19
C GLY A 238 2.41 10.64 -7.81
N ASP A 239 1.42 11.53 -7.73
CA ASP A 239 1.39 12.89 -8.28
C ASP A 239 0.67 13.96 -7.42
N ALA A 240 0.19 13.62 -6.23
CA ALA A 240 -0.63 14.47 -5.36
C ALA A 240 0.10 14.95 -4.10
N TRP A 241 0.30 14.10 -3.10
CA TRP A 241 0.79 14.53 -1.77
C TRP A 241 2.07 13.81 -1.37
N PHE A 242 3.19 14.50 -1.56
CA PHE A 242 4.51 14.02 -1.18
C PHE A 242 5.44 15.20 -0.89
N ASP A 243 6.56 14.95 -0.25
CA ASP A 243 7.55 15.99 0.04
C ASP A 243 8.55 16.22 -1.13
N SER A 244 9.68 16.89 -0.88
CA SER A 244 10.71 17.09 -1.90
C SER A 244 11.56 15.86 -2.22
N ASP A 245 11.62 14.90 -1.31
CA ASP A 245 12.37 13.65 -1.41
C ASP A 245 11.51 12.52 -2.01
N GLY A 246 10.20 12.75 -2.13
CA GLY A 246 9.22 11.82 -2.62
C GLY A 246 8.47 11.08 -1.51
N GLU A 247 8.81 11.30 -0.25
CA GLU A 247 8.18 10.63 0.90
C GLU A 247 6.73 11.10 1.06
N GLU A 248 5.82 10.16 1.31
CA GLU A 248 4.39 10.41 1.45
C GLU A 248 3.98 10.56 2.92
N ASN A 249 2.67 10.66 3.17
CA ASN A 249 2.16 10.91 4.51
C ASN A 249 2.49 9.80 5.51
N ALA A 250 2.48 8.53 5.12
CA ALA A 250 2.80 7.42 6.03
C ALA A 250 4.29 7.07 6.08
N ASP A 251 5.12 7.73 5.27
CA ASP A 251 6.56 7.74 5.42
C ASP A 251 7.04 8.72 6.51
N LYS A 252 6.23 9.69 6.92
CA LYS A 252 6.66 10.69 7.92
C LYS A 252 6.67 10.13 9.35
N TRP A 253 7.65 10.58 10.15
CA TRP A 253 7.91 10.18 11.54
C TRP A 253 7.42 11.21 12.55
#